data_AF-A0A957FH22-F1
#
_entry.id   AF-A0A957FH22-F1
#
_cell.length_a   1.000
_cell.length_b   1.000
_cell.length_c   1.000
_cell.angle_alpha   90.00
_cell.angle_beta   90.00
_cell.angle_gamma   90.00
#
_symmetry.space_group_name_H-M   'P 1'
#
loop_
_entity.id
_entity.type
_entity.pdbx_description
1 polymer ?
#
loop_
_entity_poly.entity_id
_entity_poly.type
_entity_poly.pdbx_seq_one_letter_code
_entity_poly.pdbx_strand_id
1 'polypeptide(L)'
;MTLQAVIFDLDGVLTDTAEFHYLAWKRLADEEGLPFNREMNEKLRGVSRRASLKIILGDREVDEPTLKAMMARKNGYYTDWLGQISPDDLLHGVPALLDLLDEAGIPYALGSASRNAPVVVKRLGIADRLATVADGNCVQRQKPAPDLFRYAAARMNVPPSQCLVVEDAAAGIEAAVAAGMAALAIGPAERFGELLTDNGRVTHRNDLVNITLDELQSMTRINKRWVVDQTEFDPADQHHLETVFTIGSGYFATRGTFEEGYPGDHALTLAHGIFDDMPVSFTELVNLPEWMDLSLTVNGEPYRLDNGRIHHFHRAANLYQGILRRDVRWEVPNGTILDLSFERFASYAAEHVAALRVLVTAVNRPCHLEIATGINGHVANDNLRHWQHLGQGSNSVWLHSVTNKTAIELAMAAKVEAGAGTAVTCQNCPGHPRYIL
;
A
#
# COMPACT_ATOMS: atom_id res chain seq x y z
N MET A 1 -18.35 -0.23 3.15
CA MET A 1 -17.56 0.41 4.22
C MET A 1 -18.10 1.79 4.48
N THR A 2 -17.94 2.26 5.73
CA THR A 2 -18.28 3.63 6.12
C THR A 2 -16.97 4.37 6.32
N LEU A 3 -16.87 5.58 5.76
CA LEU A 3 -15.77 6.50 6.02
C LEU A 3 -15.63 6.75 7.53
N GLN A 4 -14.43 6.55 8.07
CA GLN A 4 -14.13 6.79 9.49
C GLN A 4 -13.07 7.87 9.70
N ALA A 5 -12.26 8.20 8.70
CA ALA A 5 -11.30 9.30 8.81
C ALA A 5 -10.94 9.91 7.46
N VAL A 6 -10.59 11.20 7.46
CA VAL A 6 -10.07 11.91 6.29
C VAL A 6 -8.62 12.32 6.51
N ILE A 7 -7.76 12.16 5.51
CA ILE A 7 -6.36 12.61 5.56
C ILE A 7 -6.14 13.61 4.44
N PHE A 8 -5.84 14.86 4.80
CA PHE A 8 -5.60 15.93 3.84
C PHE A 8 -4.11 16.06 3.54
N ASP A 9 -3.74 16.24 2.28
CA ASP A 9 -2.48 16.92 1.97
C ASP A 9 -2.55 18.40 2.39
N LEU A 10 -1.39 19.05 2.45
CA LEU A 10 -1.29 20.46 2.80
C LEU A 10 -1.34 21.35 1.56
N ASP A 11 -0.39 21.13 0.65
CA ASP A 11 -0.07 22.02 -0.45
C ASP A 11 -1.10 21.81 -1.58
N GLY A 12 -1.88 22.83 -1.93
CA GLY A 12 -2.89 22.73 -2.98
C GLY A 12 -4.21 22.06 -2.55
N VAL A 13 -4.31 21.61 -1.29
CA VAL A 13 -5.55 21.06 -0.71
C VAL A 13 -6.10 21.95 0.41
N LEU A 14 -5.31 22.18 1.47
CA LEU A 14 -5.72 23.05 2.57
C LEU A 14 -5.32 24.51 2.33
N THR A 15 -4.18 24.74 1.70
CA THR A 15 -3.64 26.08 1.42
C THR A 15 -2.79 26.05 0.15
N ASP A 16 -2.69 27.16 -0.58
CA ASP A 16 -1.81 27.27 -1.74
C ASP A 16 -0.40 27.72 -1.33
N THR A 17 0.33 26.84 -0.64
CA THR A 17 1.75 27.05 -0.32
C THR A 17 2.69 26.64 -1.45
N ALA A 18 2.16 26.13 -2.57
CA ALA A 18 2.94 25.72 -3.74
C ALA A 18 3.64 26.93 -4.39
N GLU A 19 3.02 28.11 -4.38
CA GLU A 19 3.64 29.34 -4.88
C GLU A 19 4.85 29.75 -4.02
N PHE A 20 4.81 29.56 -2.70
CA PHE A 20 5.99 29.83 -1.84
C PHE A 20 7.13 28.86 -2.12
N HIS A 21 6.82 27.61 -2.48
CA HIS A 21 7.84 26.67 -2.95
C HIS A 21 8.49 27.13 -4.25
N TYR A 22 7.69 27.59 -5.23
CA TYR A 22 8.18 28.14 -6.49
C TYR A 22 9.07 29.36 -6.26
N LEU A 23 8.62 30.35 -5.49
CA LEU A 23 9.38 31.57 -5.20
C LEU A 23 10.70 31.28 -4.49
N ALA A 24 10.71 30.35 -3.53
CA ALA A 24 11.92 29.95 -2.83
C ALA A 24 12.93 29.23 -3.74
N TRP A 25 12.45 28.36 -4.66
CA TRP A 25 13.31 27.71 -5.65
C TRP A 25 13.83 28.69 -6.69
N LYS A 26 12.98 29.60 -7.19
CA LYS A 26 13.36 30.65 -8.13
C LYS A 26 14.45 31.53 -7.57
N ARG A 27 14.29 32.01 -6.32
CA ARG A 27 15.32 32.81 -5.66
C ARG A 27 16.66 32.07 -5.56
N LEU A 28 16.65 30.80 -5.14
CA LEU A 28 17.87 29.99 -5.10
C LEU A 28 18.49 29.82 -6.49
N ALA A 29 17.67 29.52 -7.50
CA ALA A 29 18.14 29.31 -8.87
C ALA A 29 18.75 30.60 -9.45
N ASP A 30 18.11 31.75 -9.25
CA ASP A 30 18.60 33.06 -9.67
C ASP A 30 19.96 33.40 -9.01
N GLU A 31 20.10 33.12 -7.71
CA GLU A 31 21.36 33.30 -6.96
C GLU A 31 22.49 32.38 -7.48
N GLU A 32 22.14 31.20 -7.98
CA GLU A 32 23.08 30.19 -8.47
C GLU A 32 23.28 30.23 -9.99
N GLY A 33 22.62 31.16 -10.70
CA GLY A 33 22.66 31.30 -12.15
C GLY A 33 22.04 30.13 -12.92
N LEU A 34 21.08 29.41 -12.31
CA LEU A 34 20.43 28.24 -12.89
C LEU A 34 19.10 28.61 -13.56
N PRO A 35 18.79 28.07 -14.75
CA PRO A 35 17.49 28.30 -15.38
C PRO A 35 16.39 27.61 -14.57
N PHE A 36 15.40 28.36 -14.09
CA PHE A 36 14.24 27.81 -13.40
C PHE A 36 12.96 28.57 -13.75
N ASN A 37 11.99 27.87 -14.35
CA ASN A 37 10.71 28.42 -14.78
C ASN A 37 9.52 27.61 -14.21
N ARG A 38 8.29 28.06 -14.46
CA ARG A 38 7.09 27.38 -13.95
C ARG A 38 6.91 25.97 -14.53
N GLU A 39 7.31 25.75 -15.77
CA GLU A 39 7.26 24.42 -16.40
C GLU A 39 8.18 23.42 -15.69
N MET A 40 9.38 23.85 -15.29
CA MET A 40 10.28 23.05 -14.45
C MET A 40 9.70 22.83 -13.06
N ASN A 41 9.04 23.84 -12.46
CA ASN A 41 8.43 23.72 -11.14
C ASN A 41 7.32 22.66 -11.09
N GLU A 42 6.51 22.52 -12.14
CA GLU A 42 5.49 21.46 -12.20
C GLU A 42 6.11 20.06 -12.14
N LYS A 43 7.29 19.85 -12.72
CA LYS A 43 8.04 18.59 -12.61
C LYS A 43 8.55 18.31 -11.19
N LEU A 44 8.54 19.30 -10.31
CA LEU A 44 8.95 19.18 -8.91
C LEU A 44 7.79 18.87 -7.96
N ARG A 45 6.54 18.96 -8.43
CA ARG A 45 5.35 18.72 -7.61
C ARG A 45 5.33 17.27 -7.11
N GLY A 46 5.20 17.07 -5.80
CA GLY A 46 5.28 15.75 -5.18
C GLY A 46 6.69 15.13 -5.09
N VAL A 47 7.73 15.84 -5.52
CA VAL A 47 9.13 15.36 -5.45
C VAL A 47 9.82 15.85 -4.17
N SER A 48 10.65 15.00 -3.56
CA SER A 48 11.40 15.40 -2.35
C SER A 48 12.34 16.58 -2.62
N ARG A 49 12.54 17.46 -1.63
CA ARG A 49 13.44 18.63 -1.75
C ARG A 49 14.83 18.32 -2.32
N ARG A 50 15.41 17.19 -1.91
CA ARG A 50 16.73 16.75 -2.38
C ARG A 50 16.69 16.37 -3.86
N ALA A 51 15.68 15.60 -4.28
CA ALA A 51 15.49 15.24 -5.66
C ALA A 51 15.14 16.46 -6.52
N SER A 52 14.33 17.40 -6.01
CA SER A 52 14.04 18.66 -6.69
C SER A 52 15.30 19.49 -6.95
N LEU A 53 16.18 19.62 -5.94
CA LEU A 53 17.45 20.32 -6.12
C LEU A 53 18.33 19.65 -7.17
N LYS A 54 18.38 18.32 -7.22
CA LYS A 54 19.11 17.59 -8.27
C LYS A 54 18.55 17.86 -9.67
N ILE A 55 17.22 17.93 -9.82
CA ILE A 55 16.58 18.28 -11.09
C ILE A 55 16.93 19.71 -11.51
N ILE A 56 16.96 20.67 -10.57
CA ILE A 56 17.32 22.06 -10.84
C ILE A 56 18.81 22.20 -11.20
N LEU A 57 19.68 21.41 -10.56
CA LEU A 57 21.11 21.41 -10.84
C LEU A 57 21.46 20.81 -12.22
N GLY A 58 20.62 19.91 -12.75
CA GLY A 58 20.90 19.23 -14.01
C GLY A 58 22.22 18.47 -13.95
N ASP A 59 23.13 18.76 -14.89
CA ASP A 59 24.46 18.14 -14.97
C ASP A 59 25.51 18.80 -14.05
N ARG A 60 25.15 19.85 -13.30
CA ARG A 60 26.08 20.51 -12.38
C ARG A 60 26.32 19.62 -11.16
N GLU A 61 27.49 18.99 -11.12
CA GLU A 61 27.93 18.27 -9.92
C GLU A 61 28.26 19.23 -8.79
N VAL A 62 27.69 18.94 -7.62
CA VAL A 62 27.87 19.71 -6.39
C VAL A 62 28.15 18.72 -5.28
N ASP A 63 29.11 19.04 -4.41
CA ASP A 63 29.43 18.18 -3.27
C ASP A 63 28.28 18.16 -2.23
N GLU A 64 28.26 17.12 -1.39
CA GLU A 64 27.21 16.93 -0.40
C GLU A 64 27.09 18.10 0.61
N PRO A 65 28.19 18.72 1.10
CA PRO A 65 28.11 19.91 1.95
C PRO A 65 27.42 21.09 1.27
N THR A 66 27.75 21.40 0.01
CA THR A 66 27.15 22.53 -0.71
C THR A 66 25.68 22.25 -1.02
N LEU A 67 25.34 21.02 -1.40
CA LEU A 67 23.96 20.61 -1.63
C LEU A 67 23.11 20.79 -0.36
N LYS A 68 23.66 20.42 0.81
CA LYS A 68 23.03 20.67 2.12
C LYS A 68 22.85 22.16 2.41
N ALA A 69 23.86 22.98 2.11
CA ALA A 69 23.78 24.43 2.31
C ALA A 69 22.74 25.11 1.40
N MET A 70 22.64 24.69 0.13
CA MET A 70 21.60 25.16 -0.81
C MET A 70 20.19 24.81 -0.31
N MET A 71 19.98 23.57 0.14
CA MET A 71 18.70 23.15 0.72
C MET A 71 18.35 23.96 1.97
N ALA A 72 19.33 24.28 2.82
CA ALA A 72 19.13 25.11 4.00
C ALA A 72 18.74 26.55 3.63
N ARG A 73 19.43 27.17 2.65
CA ARG A 73 19.09 28.51 2.14
C ARG A 73 17.67 28.58 1.58
N LYS A 74 17.30 27.63 0.71
CA LYS A 74 15.92 27.53 0.20
C LYS A 74 14.90 27.40 1.32
N ASN A 75 15.20 26.59 2.33
CA ASN A 75 14.30 26.42 3.48
C ASN A 75 14.13 27.73 4.25
N GLY A 76 15.21 28.51 4.42
CA GLY A 76 15.17 29.85 5.02
C GLY A 76 14.21 30.78 4.27
N TYR A 77 14.35 30.88 2.95
CA TYR A 77 13.45 31.69 2.12
C TYR A 77 12.00 31.26 2.27
N TYR A 78 11.74 29.95 2.26
CA TYR A 78 10.41 29.41 2.45
C TYR A 78 9.85 29.75 3.84
N THR A 79 10.63 29.60 4.92
CA THR A 79 10.17 29.94 6.27
C THR A 79 9.86 31.43 6.45
N ASP A 80 10.55 32.31 5.73
CA ASP A 80 10.25 33.75 5.73
C ASP A 80 8.87 34.01 5.11
N TRP A 81 8.53 33.33 4.02
CA TRP A 81 7.21 33.42 3.38
C TRP A 81 6.10 32.79 4.23
N LEU A 82 6.38 31.67 4.92
CA LEU A 82 5.44 31.12 5.91
C LEU A 82 5.09 32.13 7.00
N GLY A 83 5.98 33.11 7.24
CA GLY A 83 5.78 34.29 8.06
C GLY A 83 4.49 35.08 7.79
N GLN A 84 3.96 34.99 6.58
CA GLN A 84 2.83 35.80 6.10
C GLN A 84 1.51 35.03 6.09
N ILE A 85 1.52 33.71 6.34
CA ILE A 85 0.31 32.90 6.36
C ILE A 85 -0.58 33.28 7.53
N SER A 86 -1.87 33.39 7.22
CA SER A 86 -2.99 33.70 8.10
C SER A 86 -4.12 32.67 7.90
N PRO A 87 -5.14 32.63 8.78
CA PRO A 87 -6.31 31.78 8.58
C PRO A 87 -7.09 32.03 7.27
N ASP A 88 -6.98 33.22 6.69
CA ASP A 88 -7.64 33.58 5.43
C ASP A 88 -7.00 32.88 4.20
N ASP A 89 -5.83 32.27 4.37
CA ASP A 89 -5.12 31.51 3.33
C ASP A 89 -5.60 30.04 3.22
N LEU A 90 -6.65 29.66 3.95
CA LEU A 90 -7.36 28.41 3.73
C LEU A 90 -8.08 28.44 2.38
N LEU A 91 -7.90 27.38 1.59
CA LEU A 91 -8.54 27.28 0.28
C LEU A 91 -10.07 27.27 0.40
N HIS A 92 -10.73 27.81 -0.62
CA HIS A 92 -12.17 27.94 -0.64
C HIS A 92 -12.86 26.56 -0.52
N GLY A 93 -13.86 26.46 0.36
CA GLY A 93 -14.54 25.21 0.70
C GLY A 93 -13.91 24.41 1.85
N VAL A 94 -12.63 24.63 2.17
CA VAL A 94 -11.95 23.94 3.29
C VAL A 94 -12.63 24.22 4.63
N PRO A 95 -12.90 25.48 5.04
CA PRO A 95 -13.53 25.75 6.34
C PRO A 95 -14.87 25.02 6.50
N ALA A 96 -15.73 25.09 5.49
CA ALA A 96 -17.04 24.43 5.50
C ALA A 96 -16.93 22.90 5.54
N LEU A 97 -15.95 22.31 4.84
CA LEU A 97 -15.68 20.88 4.90
C LEU A 97 -15.18 20.46 6.29
N LEU A 98 -14.28 21.22 6.92
CA LEU A 98 -13.82 20.90 8.25
C LEU A 98 -14.97 20.98 9.28
N ASP A 99 -15.83 21.99 9.16
CA ASP A 99 -17.01 22.14 10.03
C ASP A 99 -17.98 20.95 9.86
N LEU A 100 -18.19 20.51 8.61
CA LEU A 100 -18.98 19.31 8.30
C LEU A 100 -18.39 18.03 8.93
N LEU A 101 -17.05 17.87 8.92
CA LEU A 101 -16.39 16.71 9.53
C LEU A 101 -16.48 16.74 11.06
N ASP A 102 -16.34 17.93 11.67
CA ASP A 102 -16.51 18.13 13.11
C ASP A 102 -17.94 17.81 13.56
N GLU A 103 -18.95 18.29 12.83
CA GLU A 103 -20.36 17.99 13.08
C GLU A 103 -20.67 16.48 12.95
N ALA A 104 -20.02 15.80 12.01
CA ALA A 104 -20.16 14.37 11.80
C ALA A 104 -19.33 13.51 12.78
N GLY A 105 -18.44 14.13 13.58
CA GLY A 105 -17.53 13.42 14.48
C GLY A 105 -16.49 12.56 13.74
N ILE A 106 -16.16 12.91 12.49
CA ILE A 106 -15.17 12.18 11.68
C ILE A 106 -13.80 12.83 11.91
N PRO A 107 -12.85 12.14 12.55
CA PRO A 107 -11.51 12.68 12.74
C PRO A 107 -10.80 12.88 11.41
N TYR A 108 -9.96 13.91 11.36
CA TYR A 108 -9.13 14.15 10.20
C TYR A 108 -7.70 14.53 10.57
N ALA A 109 -6.79 14.21 9.66
CA ALA A 109 -5.35 14.35 9.84
C ALA A 109 -4.72 15.10 8.67
N LEU A 110 -3.50 15.58 8.90
CA LEU A 110 -2.63 16.06 7.84
C LEU A 110 -1.62 14.99 7.44
N GLY A 111 -1.39 14.80 6.15
CA GLY A 111 -0.33 13.97 5.57
C GLY A 111 0.49 14.76 4.56
N SER A 112 1.52 15.49 5.02
CA SER A 112 2.40 16.30 4.16
C SER A 112 3.86 15.82 4.17
N ALA A 113 4.52 15.84 3.02
CA ALA A 113 5.96 15.57 2.92
C ALA A 113 6.83 16.71 3.49
N SER A 114 6.23 17.87 3.79
CA SER A 114 6.92 19.03 4.33
C SER A 114 7.23 18.86 5.83
N ARG A 115 8.47 19.16 6.23
CA ARG A 115 8.85 19.21 7.66
C ARG A 115 8.34 20.45 8.38
N ASN A 116 7.83 21.42 7.64
CA ASN A 116 7.30 22.67 8.19
C ASN A 116 5.77 22.63 8.34
N ALA A 117 5.14 21.51 7.97
CA ALA A 117 3.68 21.36 8.00
C ALA A 117 3.03 21.73 9.36
N PRO A 118 3.61 21.37 10.53
CA PRO A 118 3.08 21.81 11.83
C PRO A 118 3.02 23.33 12.01
N VAL A 119 4.00 24.06 11.45
CA VAL A 119 4.05 25.53 11.54
C VAL A 119 2.95 26.15 10.68
N VAL A 120 2.69 25.58 9.49
CA VAL A 120 1.66 26.06 8.56
C VAL A 120 0.27 25.89 9.17
N VAL A 121 -0.08 24.69 9.63
CA VAL A 121 -1.42 24.44 10.21
C VAL A 121 -1.69 25.24 11.48
N LYS A 122 -0.65 25.56 12.25
CA LYS A 122 -0.75 26.47 13.41
C LYS A 122 -1.10 27.90 12.99
N ARG A 123 -0.51 28.39 11.90
CA ARG A 123 -0.78 29.73 11.37
C ARG A 123 -2.14 29.83 10.68
N LEU A 124 -2.56 28.76 10.00
CA LEU A 124 -3.90 28.62 9.43
C LEU A 124 -5.00 28.51 10.51
N GLY A 125 -4.65 28.32 11.79
CA GLY A 125 -5.61 28.24 12.89
C GLY A 125 -6.36 26.91 12.98
N ILE A 126 -5.90 25.86 12.30
CA ILE A 126 -6.57 24.55 12.27
C ILE A 126 -5.82 23.45 13.04
N ALA A 127 -4.66 23.77 13.62
CA ALA A 127 -3.81 22.80 14.32
C ALA A 127 -4.56 22.04 15.43
N ASP A 128 -5.39 22.74 16.21
CA ASP A 128 -6.11 22.15 17.34
C ASP A 128 -7.32 21.30 16.91
N ARG A 129 -7.73 21.40 15.64
CA ARG A 129 -8.81 20.58 15.06
C ARG A 129 -8.30 19.25 14.50
N LEU A 130 -7.02 19.15 14.18
CA LEU A 130 -6.43 17.95 13.57
C LEU A 130 -6.19 16.87 14.63
N ALA A 131 -6.66 15.65 14.36
CA ALA A 131 -6.38 14.50 15.22
C ALA A 131 -4.88 14.16 15.27
N THR A 132 -4.16 14.37 14.15
CA THR A 132 -2.71 14.19 14.06
C THR A 132 -2.13 14.96 12.87
N VAL A 133 -0.84 15.28 12.95
CA VAL A 133 -0.04 15.85 11.86
C VAL A 133 1.06 14.86 11.49
N ALA A 134 0.90 14.17 10.36
CA ALA A 134 1.94 13.35 9.75
C ALA A 134 2.76 14.23 8.79
N ASP A 135 4.00 14.50 9.17
CA ASP A 135 4.91 15.38 8.44
C ASP A 135 6.14 14.63 7.87
N GLY A 136 7.01 15.36 7.16
CA GLY A 136 8.24 14.81 6.59
C GLY A 136 9.31 14.34 7.59
N ASN A 137 9.04 14.38 8.91
CA ASN A 137 9.88 13.82 9.96
C ASN A 137 9.33 12.48 10.51
N CYS A 138 8.06 12.19 10.26
CA CYS A 138 7.38 11.02 10.82
C CYS A 138 7.77 9.71 10.12
N VAL A 139 8.19 9.78 8.86
CA VAL A 139 8.44 8.60 8.02
C VAL A 139 9.75 8.72 7.23
N GLN A 140 10.36 7.56 6.94
CA GLN A 140 11.59 7.49 6.15
C GLN A 140 11.30 7.59 4.65
N ARG A 141 10.34 6.83 4.13
CA ARG A 141 9.94 6.88 2.72
C ARG A 141 8.83 7.89 2.55
N GLN A 142 9.03 8.80 1.62
CA GLN A 142 8.06 9.84 1.28
C GLN A 142 7.15 9.36 0.12
N LYS A 143 6.06 10.09 -0.15
CA LYS A 143 5.20 9.89 -1.33
C LYS A 143 6.08 9.69 -2.59
N PRO A 144 5.85 8.68 -3.44
CA PRO A 144 4.64 7.84 -3.54
C PRO A 144 4.59 6.61 -2.60
N ALA A 145 5.52 6.47 -1.65
CA ALA A 145 5.40 5.42 -0.64
C ALA A 145 4.19 5.68 0.29
N PRO A 146 3.49 4.62 0.75
CA PRO A 146 2.26 4.73 1.54
C PRO A 146 2.47 5.15 3.00
N ASP A 147 3.74 5.17 3.46
CA ASP A 147 4.14 5.26 4.86
C ASP A 147 3.49 6.43 5.59
N LEU A 148 3.43 7.61 4.95
CA LEU A 148 2.92 8.83 5.57
C LEU A 148 1.42 8.74 5.89
N PHE A 149 0.62 8.24 4.95
CA PHE A 149 -0.82 8.10 5.15
C PHE A 149 -1.13 6.98 6.13
N ARG A 150 -0.41 5.86 6.06
CA ARG A 150 -0.56 4.77 7.05
C ARG A 150 -0.20 5.21 8.46
N TYR A 151 0.84 6.02 8.60
CA TYR A 151 1.18 6.63 9.88
C TYR A 151 0.03 7.51 10.41
N ALA A 152 -0.58 8.34 9.56
CA ALA A 152 -1.74 9.16 9.95
C ALA A 152 -2.95 8.29 10.39
N ALA A 153 -3.29 7.26 9.62
CA ALA A 153 -4.38 6.33 9.95
C ALA A 153 -4.13 5.58 11.27
N ALA A 154 -2.90 5.09 11.48
CA ALA A 154 -2.50 4.43 12.72
C ALA A 154 -2.64 5.37 13.94
N ARG A 155 -2.24 6.63 13.81
CA ARG A 155 -2.37 7.65 14.87
C ARG A 155 -3.82 7.99 15.21
N MET A 156 -4.72 7.95 14.22
CA MET A 156 -6.16 8.08 14.43
C MET A 156 -6.82 6.79 14.91
N ASN A 157 -6.08 5.68 14.99
CA ASN A 157 -6.60 4.35 15.27
C ASN A 157 -7.73 3.94 14.31
N VAL A 158 -7.61 4.27 13.03
CA VAL A 158 -8.58 3.91 11.97
C VAL A 158 -7.92 2.98 10.95
N PRO A 159 -8.55 1.87 10.53
CA PRO A 159 -8.02 1.01 9.47
C PRO A 159 -7.84 1.77 8.14
N PRO A 160 -6.75 1.56 7.38
CA PRO A 160 -6.54 2.25 6.11
C PRO A 160 -7.70 2.11 5.11
N SER A 161 -8.37 0.95 5.08
CA SER A 161 -9.53 0.70 4.22
C SER A 161 -10.73 1.62 4.51
N GLN A 162 -10.76 2.30 5.66
CA GLN A 162 -11.83 3.21 6.08
C GLN A 162 -11.41 4.69 6.05
N CYS A 163 -10.23 4.98 5.48
CA CYS A 163 -9.72 6.33 5.30
C CYS A 163 -9.97 6.83 3.87
N LEU A 164 -10.25 8.14 3.75
CA LEU A 164 -10.22 8.89 2.50
C LEU A 164 -9.06 9.88 2.52
N VAL A 165 -8.19 9.81 1.52
CA VAL A 165 -7.11 10.78 1.32
C VAL A 165 -7.58 11.86 0.35
N VAL A 166 -7.36 13.14 0.67
CA VAL A 166 -7.63 14.27 -0.24
C VAL A 166 -6.29 14.87 -0.66
N GLU A 167 -6.02 14.89 -1.96
CA GLU A 167 -4.67 15.13 -2.49
C GLU A 167 -4.68 15.82 -3.85
N ASP A 168 -3.71 16.70 -4.11
CA ASP A 168 -3.58 17.44 -5.36
C ASP A 168 -2.52 16.83 -6.31
N ALA A 169 -1.61 15.99 -5.82
CA ALA A 169 -0.50 15.45 -6.61
C ALA A 169 -0.68 13.96 -6.97
N ALA A 170 -0.30 13.57 -8.19
CA ALA A 170 -0.32 12.18 -8.65
C ALA A 170 0.46 11.23 -7.72
N ALA A 171 1.66 11.64 -7.29
CA ALA A 171 2.47 10.87 -6.33
C ALA A 171 1.76 10.64 -4.98
N GLY A 172 0.91 11.59 -4.55
CA GLY A 172 0.11 11.41 -3.34
C GLY A 172 -1.08 10.48 -3.55
N ILE A 173 -1.74 10.54 -4.71
CA ILE A 173 -2.79 9.58 -5.08
C ILE A 173 -2.24 8.15 -5.15
N GLU A 174 -1.07 7.98 -5.78
CA GLU A 174 -0.34 6.69 -5.79
C GLU A 174 -0.06 6.20 -4.36
N ALA A 175 0.41 7.08 -3.48
CA ALA A 175 0.65 6.74 -2.08
C ALA A 175 -0.63 6.35 -1.33
N ALA A 176 -1.77 7.01 -1.59
CA ALA A 176 -3.05 6.67 -0.99
C ALA A 176 -3.55 5.29 -1.44
N VAL A 177 -3.49 5.01 -2.74
CA VAL A 177 -3.88 3.71 -3.31
C VAL A 177 -2.96 2.60 -2.80
N ALA A 178 -1.64 2.85 -2.77
CA ALA A 178 -0.65 1.93 -2.20
C ALA A 178 -0.82 1.73 -0.69
N ALA A 179 -1.35 2.73 0.03
CA ALA A 179 -1.69 2.61 1.44
C ALA A 179 -2.94 1.75 1.65
N GLY A 180 -3.71 1.52 0.59
CA GLY A 180 -4.95 0.78 0.62
C GLY A 180 -6.15 1.64 0.99
N MET A 181 -6.06 2.96 0.79
CA MET A 181 -7.08 3.94 1.11
C MET A 181 -7.85 4.35 -0.14
N ALA A 182 -9.04 4.94 0.04
CA ALA A 182 -9.68 5.70 -1.03
C ALA A 182 -8.99 7.07 -1.18
N ALA A 183 -9.05 7.66 -2.36
CA ALA A 183 -8.45 8.93 -2.68
C ALA A 183 -9.43 9.86 -3.43
N LEU A 184 -9.45 11.12 -3.04
CA LEU A 184 -10.10 12.23 -3.74
C LEU A 184 -9.00 13.12 -4.32
N ALA A 185 -8.85 13.05 -5.63
CA ALA A 185 -7.94 13.86 -6.41
C ALA A 185 -8.52 15.25 -6.67
N ILE A 186 -7.79 16.30 -6.28
CA ILE A 186 -8.18 17.71 -6.43
C ILE A 186 -7.35 18.41 -7.50
N GLY A 187 -8.01 19.08 -8.45
CA GLY A 187 -7.35 19.88 -9.49
C GLY A 187 -7.69 19.40 -10.91
N PRO A 188 -6.92 19.75 -11.95
CA PRO A 188 -7.21 19.36 -13.33
C PRO A 188 -7.03 17.85 -13.55
N ALA A 189 -7.99 17.21 -14.25
CA ALA A 189 -8.03 15.76 -14.45
C ALA A 189 -6.80 15.21 -15.20
N GLU A 190 -6.25 16.02 -16.11
CA GLU A 190 -5.06 15.69 -16.91
C GLU A 190 -3.84 15.38 -16.05
N ARG A 191 -3.79 15.91 -14.82
CA ARG A 191 -2.71 15.68 -13.85
C ARG A 191 -2.64 14.24 -13.38
N PHE A 192 -3.77 13.54 -13.35
CA PHE A 192 -3.89 12.22 -12.74
C PHE A 192 -3.88 11.10 -13.78
N GLY A 193 -4.20 11.39 -15.05
CA GLY A 193 -4.07 10.44 -16.16
C GLY A 193 -4.72 9.09 -15.88
N GLU A 194 -3.95 8.01 -15.99
CA GLU A 194 -4.41 6.63 -15.75
C GLU A 194 -4.83 6.38 -14.29
N LEU A 195 -4.40 7.20 -13.32
CA LEU A 195 -4.82 7.04 -11.92
C LEU A 195 -6.33 7.21 -11.75
N LEU A 196 -6.99 7.98 -12.63
CA LEU A 196 -8.45 8.15 -12.62
C LEU A 196 -9.20 6.97 -13.27
N THR A 197 -8.48 6.08 -13.95
CA THR A 197 -9.07 4.85 -14.52
C THR A 197 -9.14 3.71 -13.50
N ASP A 198 -8.60 3.93 -12.29
CA ASP A 198 -8.75 3.00 -11.17
C ASP A 198 -10.21 2.96 -10.70
N ASN A 199 -10.96 2.00 -11.22
CA ASN A 199 -12.42 1.83 -11.11
C ASN A 199 -12.96 1.51 -9.69
N GLY A 200 -12.30 1.95 -8.62
CA GLY A 200 -12.82 1.71 -7.27
C GLY A 200 -12.19 2.46 -6.09
N ARG A 201 -11.07 3.17 -6.26
CA ARG A 201 -10.43 3.89 -5.14
C ARG A 201 -10.13 5.35 -5.39
N VAL A 202 -10.07 5.82 -6.63
CA VAL A 202 -9.76 7.23 -6.93
C VAL A 202 -10.98 7.93 -7.50
N THR A 203 -11.36 9.04 -6.87
CA THR A 203 -12.40 9.96 -7.33
C THR A 203 -11.77 11.32 -7.61
N HIS A 204 -12.47 12.18 -8.36
CA HIS A 204 -11.90 13.44 -8.85
C HIS A 204 -12.86 14.61 -8.66
N ARG A 205 -12.32 15.75 -8.24
CA ARG A 205 -12.99 17.07 -8.23
C ARG A 205 -12.00 18.17 -8.58
N ASN A 206 -12.52 19.32 -9.03
CA ASN A 206 -11.69 20.51 -9.25
C ASN A 206 -11.41 21.27 -7.94
N ASP A 207 -12.34 21.22 -6.98
CA ASP A 207 -12.27 21.93 -5.70
C ASP A 207 -13.10 21.21 -4.61
N LEU A 208 -13.04 21.75 -3.39
CA LEU A 208 -13.73 21.23 -2.19
C LEU A 208 -15.05 21.98 -1.88
N VAL A 209 -15.57 22.78 -2.82
CA VAL A 209 -16.73 23.65 -2.58
C VAL A 209 -18.03 22.84 -2.57
N ASN A 210 -18.90 23.06 -1.58
CA ASN A 210 -20.22 22.40 -1.48
C ASN A 210 -20.14 20.85 -1.46
N ILE A 211 -19.05 20.30 -0.93
CA ILE A 211 -18.95 18.85 -0.73
C ILE A 211 -19.89 18.41 0.41
N THR A 212 -20.52 17.25 0.24
CA THR A 212 -21.47 16.71 1.24
C THR A 212 -20.91 15.46 1.91
N LEU A 213 -21.43 15.13 3.09
CA LEU A 213 -21.03 13.92 3.81
C LEU A 213 -21.37 12.65 3.01
N ASP A 214 -22.54 12.62 2.37
CA ASP A 214 -22.96 11.50 1.52
C ASP A 214 -22.01 11.29 0.35
N GLU A 215 -21.52 12.39 -0.24
CA GLU A 215 -20.54 12.36 -1.31
C GLU A 215 -19.20 11.78 -0.82
N LEU A 216 -18.66 12.28 0.30
CA LEU A 216 -17.44 11.74 0.91
C LEU A 216 -17.58 10.24 1.25
N GLN A 217 -18.71 9.84 1.82
CA GLN A 217 -19.00 8.45 2.09
C GLN A 217 -19.03 7.63 0.80
N SER A 218 -19.65 8.14 -0.26
CA SER A 218 -19.72 7.46 -1.55
C SER A 218 -18.34 7.23 -2.18
N MET A 219 -17.37 8.12 -1.96
CA MET A 219 -15.99 7.97 -2.45
C MET A 219 -15.25 6.81 -1.79
N THR A 220 -15.62 6.45 -0.56
CA THR A 220 -15.10 5.25 0.13
C THR A 220 -15.90 3.99 -0.16
N ARG A 221 -17.05 4.10 -0.85
CA ARG A 221 -17.87 2.94 -1.21
C ARG A 221 -17.26 2.24 -2.41
N ILE A 222 -16.77 1.04 -2.15
CA ILE A 222 -16.44 0.09 -3.20
C ILE A 222 -17.70 -0.16 -4.06
N ASN A 223 -17.56 -0.14 -5.38
CA ASN A 223 -18.66 -0.45 -6.29
C ASN A 223 -19.09 -1.91 -6.11
N LYS A 224 -20.16 -2.12 -5.32
CA LYS A 224 -20.70 -3.44 -4.98
C LYS A 224 -21.10 -4.29 -6.19
N ARG A 225 -21.25 -3.70 -7.39
CA ARG A 225 -21.55 -4.49 -8.61
C ARG A 225 -20.37 -5.36 -9.04
N TRP A 226 -19.15 -4.96 -8.71
CA TRP A 226 -17.91 -5.63 -9.13
C TRP A 226 -17.15 -6.25 -7.97
N VAL A 227 -17.68 -6.21 -6.76
CA VAL A 227 -16.95 -6.67 -5.58
C VAL A 227 -17.73 -7.68 -4.78
N VAL A 228 -17.10 -8.83 -4.57
CA VAL A 228 -17.52 -9.82 -3.57
C VAL A 228 -16.82 -9.45 -2.27
N ASP A 229 -17.59 -9.34 -1.19
CA ASP A 229 -17.18 -8.66 0.04
C ASP A 229 -17.42 -9.54 1.27
N GLN A 230 -16.44 -9.56 2.19
CA GLN A 230 -16.51 -10.21 3.49
C GLN A 230 -15.97 -9.26 4.55
N THR A 231 -16.82 -8.84 5.49
CA THR A 231 -16.48 -7.84 6.52
C THR A 231 -16.18 -8.44 7.89
N GLU A 232 -16.39 -9.74 8.07
CA GLU A 232 -16.17 -10.45 9.32
C GLU A 232 -15.55 -11.82 9.04
N PHE A 233 -14.73 -12.29 9.97
CA PHE A 233 -14.11 -13.61 9.88
C PHE A 233 -14.90 -14.59 10.75
N ASP A 234 -15.48 -15.60 10.10
CA ASP A 234 -16.05 -16.78 10.75
C ASP A 234 -15.31 -18.04 10.27
N PRO A 235 -14.62 -18.78 11.16
CA PRO A 235 -13.99 -20.05 10.82
C PRO A 235 -14.92 -21.08 10.17
N ALA A 236 -16.22 -21.06 10.49
CA ALA A 236 -17.18 -22.03 9.98
C ALA A 236 -17.44 -21.87 8.46
N ASP A 237 -17.32 -20.64 7.96
CA ASP A 237 -17.56 -20.32 6.54
C ASP A 237 -16.30 -20.47 5.68
N GLN A 238 -15.14 -20.69 6.31
CA GLN A 238 -13.85 -20.58 5.65
C GLN A 238 -13.73 -21.48 4.41
N HIS A 239 -14.13 -22.76 4.52
CA HIS A 239 -14.05 -23.70 3.39
C HIS A 239 -14.90 -23.26 2.18
N HIS A 240 -16.07 -22.68 2.44
CA HIS A 240 -16.92 -22.13 1.39
C HIS A 240 -16.27 -20.89 0.76
N LEU A 241 -15.80 -19.97 1.61
CA LEU A 241 -15.26 -18.68 1.16
C LEU A 241 -13.93 -18.82 0.43
N GLU A 242 -13.12 -19.83 0.73
CA GLU A 242 -11.95 -20.19 -0.08
C GLU A 242 -12.31 -20.44 -1.55
N THR A 243 -13.48 -21.04 -1.81
CA THR A 243 -13.95 -21.25 -3.18
C THR A 243 -14.38 -19.92 -3.80
N VAL A 244 -15.18 -19.14 -3.07
CA VAL A 244 -15.72 -17.84 -3.53
C VAL A 244 -14.61 -16.85 -3.88
N PHE A 245 -13.53 -16.82 -3.08
CA PHE A 245 -12.40 -15.90 -3.27
C PHE A 245 -11.25 -16.51 -4.09
N THR A 246 -11.51 -17.57 -4.87
CA THR A 246 -10.52 -18.12 -5.81
C THR A 246 -10.13 -17.07 -6.86
N ILE A 247 -8.83 -16.93 -7.12
CA ILE A 247 -8.30 -16.08 -8.19
C ILE A 247 -7.67 -16.97 -9.28
N GLY A 248 -7.68 -16.50 -10.53
CA GLY A 248 -7.05 -17.23 -11.62
C GLY A 248 -6.90 -16.41 -12.89
N SER A 249 -5.99 -16.86 -13.76
CA SER A 249 -5.68 -16.23 -15.05
C SER A 249 -6.36 -16.92 -16.24
N GLY A 250 -7.08 -18.02 -15.99
CA GLY A 250 -7.55 -18.95 -17.02
C GLY A 250 -6.54 -20.07 -17.33
N TYR A 251 -5.24 -19.85 -17.08
CA TYR A 251 -4.22 -20.90 -17.13
C TYR A 251 -4.09 -21.62 -15.78
N PHE A 252 -3.92 -20.87 -14.69
CA PHE A 252 -3.91 -21.40 -13.33
C PHE A 252 -4.88 -20.66 -12.42
N ALA A 253 -5.27 -21.31 -11.33
CA ALA A 253 -6.12 -20.74 -10.30
C ALA A 253 -5.65 -21.17 -8.91
N THR A 254 -5.73 -20.25 -7.96
CA THR A 254 -5.37 -20.46 -6.55
C THR A 254 -6.60 -20.14 -5.70
N ARG A 255 -6.95 -21.07 -4.79
CA ARG A 255 -8.06 -20.89 -3.86
C ARG A 255 -7.87 -19.64 -3.00
N GLY A 256 -8.97 -19.10 -2.50
CA GLY A 256 -9.02 -17.95 -1.60
C GLY A 256 -8.50 -18.21 -0.18
N THR A 257 -7.60 -19.17 0.03
CA THR A 257 -6.97 -19.45 1.33
C THR A 257 -6.11 -18.29 1.81
N PHE A 258 -5.78 -18.26 3.10
CA PHE A 258 -4.93 -17.20 3.65
C PHE A 258 -3.45 -17.49 3.38
N GLU A 259 -2.68 -16.42 3.17
CA GLU A 259 -1.25 -16.48 2.87
C GLU A 259 -0.44 -17.18 3.97
N GLU A 260 -0.86 -17.00 5.23
CA GLU A 260 -0.28 -17.61 6.43
C GLU A 260 -0.80 -19.01 6.78
N GLY A 261 -1.74 -19.52 5.97
CA GLY A 261 -2.51 -20.73 6.23
C GLY A 261 -3.45 -20.62 7.43
N TYR A 262 -4.38 -21.57 7.57
CA TYR A 262 -5.34 -21.64 8.67
C TYR A 262 -5.70 -23.10 8.99
N PRO A 263 -6.00 -23.48 10.24
CA PRO A 263 -6.31 -24.87 10.54
C PRO A 263 -7.55 -25.35 9.79
N GLY A 264 -7.41 -26.41 9.02
CA GLY A 264 -8.51 -26.98 8.22
C GLY A 264 -8.79 -26.25 6.91
N ASP A 265 -7.93 -25.30 6.51
CA ASP A 265 -7.99 -24.75 5.17
C ASP A 265 -7.65 -25.81 4.10
N HIS A 266 -8.08 -25.54 2.87
CA HIS A 266 -7.79 -26.41 1.73
C HIS A 266 -7.03 -25.60 0.68
N ALA A 267 -5.76 -25.32 0.95
CA ALA A 267 -4.89 -24.62 0.02
C ALA A 267 -4.67 -25.45 -1.25
N LEU A 268 -5.01 -24.86 -2.40
CA LEU A 268 -4.99 -25.53 -3.69
C LEU A 268 -4.66 -24.52 -4.78
N THR A 269 -3.62 -24.83 -5.54
CA THR A 269 -3.34 -24.16 -6.81
C THR A 269 -3.38 -25.21 -7.91
N LEU A 270 -4.16 -24.98 -8.96
CA LEU A 270 -4.27 -25.88 -10.12
C LEU A 270 -3.88 -25.12 -11.38
N ALA A 271 -3.23 -25.81 -12.33
CA ALA A 271 -3.02 -25.29 -13.68
C ALA A 271 -3.58 -26.23 -14.74
N HIS A 272 -4.08 -25.64 -15.81
CA HIS A 272 -4.56 -26.36 -16.98
C HIS A 272 -3.45 -27.25 -17.55
N GLY A 273 -3.77 -28.52 -17.83
CA GLY A 273 -2.85 -29.46 -18.47
C GLY A 273 -1.89 -30.17 -17.52
N ILE A 274 -1.86 -29.86 -16.23
CA ILE A 274 -0.98 -30.51 -15.26
C ILE A 274 -1.76 -31.57 -14.48
N PHE A 275 -1.62 -32.82 -14.92
CA PHE A 275 -2.31 -33.97 -14.37
C PHE A 275 -1.35 -35.05 -13.91
N ASP A 276 -1.77 -35.86 -12.94
CA ASP A 276 -1.04 -37.07 -12.54
C ASP A 276 -2.01 -38.17 -12.10
N ASP A 277 -1.55 -39.41 -12.11
CA ASP A 277 -2.41 -40.55 -11.81
C ASP A 277 -2.46 -40.84 -10.31
N MET A 278 -3.68 -40.89 -9.76
CA MET A 278 -3.92 -41.45 -8.44
C MET A 278 -3.88 -42.99 -8.51
N PRO A 279 -3.23 -43.69 -7.56
CA PRO A 279 -3.30 -45.13 -7.49
C PRO A 279 -4.77 -45.63 -7.48
N VAL A 280 -5.10 -46.56 -8.39
CA VAL A 280 -6.35 -47.34 -8.40
C VAL A 280 -7.61 -46.57 -8.86
N SER A 281 -7.53 -45.28 -9.24
CA SER A 281 -8.74 -44.46 -9.45
C SER A 281 -8.82 -43.79 -10.83
N PHE A 282 -8.38 -42.53 -10.94
CA PHE A 282 -8.47 -41.71 -12.14
C PHE A 282 -7.29 -40.72 -12.19
N THR A 283 -7.07 -40.12 -13.36
CA THR A 283 -6.14 -39.00 -13.56
C THR A 283 -6.78 -37.71 -13.04
N GLU A 284 -6.07 -36.97 -12.21
CA GLU A 284 -6.57 -35.72 -11.60
C GLU A 284 -5.64 -34.53 -11.84
N LEU A 285 -6.16 -33.31 -11.68
CA LEU A 285 -5.33 -32.10 -11.69
C LEU A 285 -4.46 -32.06 -10.44
N VAL A 286 -3.18 -31.79 -10.61
CA VAL A 286 -2.23 -31.80 -9.50
C VAL A 286 -2.26 -30.45 -8.77
N ASN A 287 -2.28 -30.50 -7.43
CA ASN A 287 -1.99 -29.34 -6.59
C ASN A 287 -0.54 -28.90 -6.82
N LEU A 288 -0.35 -27.71 -7.38
CA LEU A 288 0.97 -27.13 -7.62
C LEU A 288 1.64 -26.74 -6.30
N PRO A 289 2.98 -26.67 -6.25
CA PRO A 289 3.68 -26.06 -5.12
C PRO A 289 3.08 -24.70 -4.73
N GLU A 290 2.88 -24.49 -3.42
CA GLU A 290 2.21 -23.29 -2.90
C GLU A 290 3.14 -22.08 -3.05
N TRP A 291 2.62 -21.02 -3.68
CA TRP A 291 3.37 -19.81 -4.02
C TRP A 291 3.08 -18.65 -3.06
N MET A 292 2.00 -18.73 -2.29
CA MET A 292 1.62 -17.71 -1.30
C MET A 292 2.29 -17.91 0.06
N ASP A 293 2.99 -19.04 0.26
CA ASP A 293 3.63 -19.46 1.51
C ASP A 293 4.30 -18.29 2.22
N LEU A 294 3.65 -17.82 3.30
CA LEU A 294 4.06 -16.65 4.06
C LEU A 294 3.99 -16.98 5.55
N SER A 295 5.11 -16.82 6.25
CA SER A 295 5.14 -16.80 7.71
C SER A 295 5.58 -15.44 8.17
N LEU A 296 4.82 -14.86 9.10
CA LEU A 296 5.12 -13.56 9.71
C LEU A 296 5.18 -13.79 11.22
N THR A 297 6.27 -13.36 11.86
CA THR A 297 6.36 -13.30 13.32
C THR A 297 6.56 -11.87 13.80
N VAL A 298 6.01 -11.56 14.98
CA VAL A 298 6.01 -10.24 15.59
C VAL A 298 6.56 -10.36 16.99
N ASN A 299 7.80 -9.89 17.18
CA ASN A 299 8.57 -10.13 18.41
C ASN A 299 8.61 -11.63 18.80
N GLY A 300 8.72 -12.53 17.80
CA GLY A 300 8.75 -13.98 17.99
C GLY A 300 7.38 -14.68 18.04
N GLU A 301 6.27 -13.94 18.11
CA GLU A 301 4.90 -14.50 18.10
C GLU A 301 4.38 -14.62 16.65
N PRO A 302 3.89 -15.78 16.20
CA PRO A 302 3.41 -15.95 14.83
C PRO A 302 2.08 -15.22 14.59
N TYR A 303 1.95 -14.56 13.43
CA TYR A 303 0.69 -14.02 12.94
C TYR A 303 -0.25 -15.13 12.51
N ARG A 304 -1.43 -15.19 13.14
CA ARG A 304 -2.38 -16.28 13.04
C ARG A 304 -3.78 -15.73 13.34
N LEU A 305 -4.78 -16.05 12.54
CA LEU A 305 -6.16 -15.62 12.81
C LEU A 305 -6.81 -16.40 13.96
N ASP A 306 -6.29 -17.60 14.26
CA ASP A 306 -6.67 -18.46 15.38
C ASP A 306 -5.90 -18.17 16.69
N ASN A 307 -4.96 -17.21 16.68
CA ASN A 307 -4.20 -16.79 17.86
C ASN A 307 -4.03 -15.26 17.92
N GLY A 308 -4.44 -14.63 19.02
CA GLY A 308 -4.49 -13.17 19.16
C GLY A 308 -5.91 -12.61 18.97
N ARG A 309 -6.05 -11.28 18.91
CA ARG A 309 -7.36 -10.61 18.81
C ARG A 309 -7.50 -9.86 17.49
N ILE A 310 -8.54 -10.18 16.73
CA ILE A 310 -8.90 -9.48 15.50
C ILE A 310 -9.81 -8.29 15.86
N HIS A 311 -9.35 -7.08 15.58
CA HIS A 311 -10.11 -5.84 15.75
C HIS A 311 -10.86 -5.42 14.49
N HIS A 312 -10.29 -5.75 13.33
CA HIS A 312 -10.86 -5.48 12.03
C HIS A 312 -10.48 -6.62 11.09
N PHE A 313 -11.42 -7.08 10.28
CA PHE A 313 -11.18 -8.00 9.20
C PHE A 313 -11.98 -7.52 8.00
N HIS A 314 -11.36 -7.56 6.83
CA HIS A 314 -12.03 -7.28 5.58
C HIS A 314 -11.35 -8.08 4.48
N ARG A 315 -12.12 -8.78 3.65
CA ARG A 315 -11.63 -9.48 2.46
C ARG A 315 -12.56 -9.17 1.30
N ALA A 316 -11.99 -8.77 0.17
CA ALA A 316 -12.76 -8.41 -1.02
C ALA A 316 -12.07 -8.84 -2.31
N ALA A 317 -12.83 -9.44 -3.22
CA ALA A 317 -12.39 -9.69 -4.59
C ALA A 317 -12.98 -8.63 -5.52
N ASN A 318 -12.11 -7.83 -6.14
CA ASN A 318 -12.50 -6.94 -7.23
C ASN A 318 -12.53 -7.72 -8.54
N LEU A 319 -13.74 -8.03 -9.01
CA LEU A 319 -14.00 -8.79 -10.24
C LEU A 319 -13.68 -8.02 -11.51
N TYR A 320 -13.62 -6.69 -11.45
CA TYR A 320 -13.21 -5.87 -12.61
C TYR A 320 -11.69 -5.92 -12.82
N GLN A 321 -10.92 -5.85 -11.74
CA GLN A 321 -9.45 -5.86 -11.78
C GLN A 321 -8.83 -7.26 -11.63
N GLY A 322 -9.57 -8.24 -11.10
CA GLY A 322 -9.05 -9.56 -10.77
C GLY A 322 -8.15 -9.59 -9.53
N ILE A 323 -8.30 -8.61 -8.62
CA ILE A 323 -7.47 -8.46 -7.42
C ILE A 323 -8.24 -8.93 -6.19
N LEU A 324 -7.66 -9.85 -5.42
CA LEU A 324 -8.11 -10.21 -4.08
C LEU A 324 -7.33 -9.40 -3.05
N ARG A 325 -8.05 -8.72 -2.17
CA ARG A 325 -7.48 -7.98 -1.05
C ARG A 325 -7.99 -8.51 0.29
N ARG A 326 -7.13 -8.47 1.31
CA ARG A 326 -7.50 -8.68 2.70
C ARG A 326 -6.82 -7.65 3.59
N ASP A 327 -7.58 -7.02 4.47
CA ASP A 327 -7.09 -6.10 5.50
C ASP A 327 -7.44 -6.64 6.89
N VAL A 328 -6.47 -6.65 7.79
CA VAL A 328 -6.65 -7.17 9.16
C VAL A 328 -5.99 -6.22 10.15
N ARG A 329 -6.74 -5.75 11.15
CA ARG A 329 -6.16 -5.17 12.36
C ARG A 329 -6.07 -6.24 13.42
N TRP A 330 -4.86 -6.65 13.75
CA TRP A 330 -4.57 -7.76 14.65
C TRP A 330 -3.78 -7.28 15.86
N GLU A 331 -4.23 -7.71 17.04
CA GLU A 331 -3.49 -7.55 18.29
C GLU A 331 -2.84 -8.87 18.65
N VAL A 332 -1.51 -8.83 18.67
CA VAL A 332 -0.62 -9.91 19.07
C VAL A 332 -0.85 -10.21 20.56
N PRO A 333 -0.73 -11.46 21.04
CA PRO A 333 -0.86 -11.77 22.47
C PRO A 333 0.01 -10.90 23.42
N ASN A 334 1.14 -10.38 22.93
CA ASN A 334 2.01 -9.45 23.67
C ASN A 334 1.50 -7.99 23.73
N GLY A 335 0.33 -7.69 23.16
CA GLY A 335 -0.31 -6.37 23.15
C GLY A 335 0.17 -5.41 22.05
N THR A 336 1.01 -5.88 21.11
CA THR A 336 1.35 -5.10 19.90
C THR A 336 0.17 -5.16 18.92
N ILE A 337 -0.20 -4.02 18.34
CA ILE A 337 -1.29 -3.92 17.37
C ILE A 337 -0.70 -3.60 16.00
N LEU A 338 -1.07 -4.38 14.99
CA LEU A 338 -0.66 -4.21 13.60
C LEU A 338 -1.86 -4.06 12.69
N ASP A 339 -1.71 -3.23 11.66
CA ASP A 339 -2.52 -3.29 10.44
C ASP A 339 -1.75 -4.07 9.36
N LEU A 340 -2.37 -5.13 8.86
CA LEU A 340 -1.87 -5.95 7.76
C LEU A 340 -2.79 -5.77 6.56
N SER A 341 -2.19 -5.61 5.38
CA SER A 341 -2.92 -5.54 4.13
C SER A 341 -2.24 -6.44 3.10
N PHE A 342 -3.01 -7.36 2.55
CA PHE A 342 -2.62 -8.37 1.58
C PHE A 342 -3.34 -8.06 0.27
N GLU A 343 -2.62 -8.05 -0.84
CA GLU A 343 -3.21 -7.91 -2.17
C GLU A 343 -2.56 -8.92 -3.09
N ARG A 344 -3.36 -9.69 -3.81
CA ARG A 344 -2.86 -10.69 -4.75
C ARG A 344 -3.72 -10.81 -5.99
N PHE A 345 -3.08 -11.21 -7.09
CA PHE A 345 -3.74 -11.50 -8.36
C PHE A 345 -2.97 -12.57 -9.15
N ALA A 346 -3.68 -13.24 -10.05
CA ALA A 346 -3.10 -14.05 -11.12
C ALA A 346 -3.20 -13.26 -12.42
N SER A 347 -2.08 -13.02 -13.09
CA SER A 347 -2.01 -12.10 -14.23
C SER A 347 -2.70 -12.68 -15.46
N TYR A 348 -3.65 -11.93 -16.01
CA TYR A 348 -4.26 -12.28 -17.29
C TYR A 348 -3.34 -11.92 -18.49
N ALA A 349 -2.47 -10.92 -18.33
CA ALA A 349 -1.55 -10.46 -19.37
C ALA A 349 -0.29 -11.33 -19.47
N ALA A 350 0.13 -11.93 -18.36
CA ALA A 350 1.26 -12.85 -18.29
C ALA A 350 0.80 -14.11 -17.58
N GLU A 351 0.30 -15.09 -18.34
CA GLU A 351 -0.47 -16.25 -17.86
C GLU A 351 0.19 -17.09 -16.77
N HIS A 352 1.53 -17.06 -16.65
CA HIS A 352 2.35 -17.77 -15.67
C HIS A 352 2.77 -16.93 -14.46
N VAL A 353 2.29 -15.69 -14.35
CA VAL A 353 2.70 -14.76 -13.29
C VAL A 353 1.57 -14.55 -12.30
N ALA A 354 1.88 -14.75 -11.02
CA ALA A 354 1.07 -14.30 -9.89
C ALA A 354 1.89 -13.27 -9.09
N ALA A 355 1.21 -12.43 -8.33
CA ALA A 355 1.87 -11.53 -7.39
C ALA A 355 1.11 -11.45 -6.07
N LEU A 356 1.87 -11.33 -4.98
CA LEU A 356 1.39 -11.07 -3.63
C LEU A 356 2.13 -9.84 -3.10
N ARG A 357 1.37 -8.88 -2.57
CA ARG A 357 1.87 -7.71 -1.86
C ARG A 357 1.37 -7.78 -0.43
N VAL A 358 2.30 -7.62 0.52
CA VAL A 358 1.99 -7.54 1.95
C VAL A 358 2.54 -6.22 2.51
N LEU A 359 1.68 -5.47 3.17
CA LEU A 359 2.02 -4.22 3.83
C LEU A 359 1.66 -4.32 5.31
N VAL A 360 2.67 -4.29 6.18
CA VAL A 360 2.50 -4.36 7.64
C VAL A 360 2.78 -2.98 8.25
N THR A 361 1.93 -2.55 9.18
CA THR A 361 2.06 -1.25 9.85
C THR A 361 1.85 -1.41 11.34
N ALA A 362 2.86 -1.02 12.12
CA ALA A 362 2.75 -1.00 13.57
C ALA A 362 1.89 0.18 14.02
N VAL A 363 0.82 -0.10 14.78
CA VAL A 363 -0.19 0.90 15.15
C VAL A 363 0.15 1.59 16.46
N ASN A 364 0.46 0.80 17.50
CA ASN A 364 0.61 1.33 18.86
C ASN A 364 2.06 1.47 19.34
N ARG A 365 2.98 0.63 18.88
CA ARG A 365 4.40 0.64 19.29
C ARG A 365 5.30 0.02 18.22
N PRO A 366 6.59 0.43 18.14
CA PRO A 366 7.56 -0.26 17.29
C PRO A 366 7.68 -1.75 17.64
N CYS A 367 7.92 -2.59 16.64
CA CYS A 367 8.09 -4.03 16.80
C CYS A 367 9.16 -4.58 15.85
N HIS A 368 9.72 -5.72 16.21
CA HIS A 368 10.55 -6.53 15.33
C HIS A 368 9.66 -7.48 14.52
N LEU A 369 9.88 -7.53 13.21
CA LEU A 369 9.18 -8.42 12.30
C LEU A 369 10.20 -9.37 11.66
N GLU A 370 9.83 -10.64 11.55
CA GLU A 370 10.55 -11.60 10.71
C GLU A 370 9.56 -12.19 9.72
N ILE A 371 9.92 -12.18 8.44
CA ILE A 371 9.07 -12.72 7.38
C ILE A 371 9.82 -13.83 6.68
N ALA A 372 9.16 -14.97 6.50
CA ALA A 372 9.60 -16.04 5.62
C ALA A 372 8.60 -16.22 4.50
N THR A 373 9.05 -16.27 3.25
CA THR A 373 8.16 -16.54 2.11
C THR A 373 8.88 -17.24 0.96
N GLY A 374 8.20 -18.13 0.25
CA GLY A 374 8.84 -18.91 -0.79
C GLY A 374 7.90 -19.81 -1.57
N ILE A 375 8.45 -20.94 -2.02
CA ILE A 375 7.70 -21.97 -2.73
C ILE A 375 7.67 -23.21 -1.86
N ASN A 376 6.50 -23.62 -1.41
CA ASN A 376 6.33 -24.85 -0.63
C ASN A 376 5.91 -26.00 -1.56
N GLY A 377 6.85 -26.89 -1.88
CA GLY A 377 6.62 -28.07 -2.71
C GLY A 377 5.97 -29.24 -1.99
N HIS A 378 5.79 -29.19 -0.68
CA HIS A 378 5.22 -30.28 0.13
C HIS A 378 3.69 -30.29 0.17
N VAL A 379 3.08 -30.07 -0.99
CA VAL A 379 1.63 -30.07 -1.21
C VAL A 379 1.11 -31.47 -1.55
N ALA A 380 -0.20 -31.67 -1.38
CA ALA A 380 -0.87 -32.92 -1.70
C ALA A 380 -2.30 -32.68 -2.20
N ASN A 381 -2.82 -33.64 -2.97
CA ASN A 381 -4.25 -33.82 -3.25
C ASN A 381 -4.77 -34.87 -2.25
N ASP A 382 -5.66 -34.52 -1.32
CA ASP A 382 -6.26 -35.47 -0.36
C ASP A 382 -5.25 -36.43 0.31
N ASN A 383 -4.05 -35.92 0.62
CA ASN A 383 -2.87 -36.61 1.19
C ASN A 383 -1.94 -37.37 0.23
N LEU A 384 -2.20 -37.36 -1.07
CA LEU A 384 -1.29 -37.89 -2.09
C LEU A 384 -0.37 -36.79 -2.63
N ARG A 385 0.95 -37.02 -2.52
CA ARG A 385 1.96 -36.16 -3.16
C ARG A 385 2.20 -36.63 -4.58
N HIS A 386 2.00 -35.74 -5.54
CA HIS A 386 2.24 -36.00 -6.97
C HIS A 386 3.62 -35.59 -7.45
N TRP A 387 4.38 -34.84 -6.64
CA TRP A 387 5.66 -34.25 -7.06
C TRP A 387 6.86 -35.02 -6.53
N GLN A 388 7.82 -35.24 -7.44
CA GLN A 388 9.22 -35.49 -7.12
C GLN A 388 10.03 -34.21 -7.40
N HIS A 389 10.76 -33.72 -6.40
CA HIS A 389 11.61 -32.53 -6.57
C HIS A 389 12.96 -32.91 -7.19
N LEU A 390 13.29 -32.29 -8.33
CA LEU A 390 14.51 -32.55 -9.10
C LEU A 390 15.64 -31.57 -8.77
N GLY A 391 15.29 -30.33 -8.42
CA GLY A 391 16.26 -29.30 -8.07
C GLY A 391 15.61 -28.07 -7.42
N GLN A 392 16.43 -27.27 -6.74
CA GLN A 392 16.00 -26.02 -6.14
C GLN A 392 17.17 -25.02 -6.01
N GLY A 393 16.83 -23.74 -5.90
CA GLY A 393 17.81 -22.66 -5.79
C GLY A 393 18.34 -22.43 -4.37
N SER A 394 19.61 -22.06 -4.27
CA SER A 394 20.28 -21.69 -3.02
C SER A 394 20.49 -20.18 -2.84
N ASN A 395 20.67 -19.44 -3.94
CA ASN A 395 20.89 -17.98 -3.96
C ASN A 395 19.69 -17.20 -4.53
N SER A 396 18.69 -17.92 -5.03
CA SER A 396 17.40 -17.44 -5.48
C SER A 396 16.37 -18.51 -5.18
N VAL A 397 15.09 -18.13 -5.06
CA VAL A 397 14.02 -19.09 -4.79
C VAL A 397 13.46 -19.60 -6.11
N TRP A 398 13.76 -20.86 -6.41
CA TRP A 398 13.10 -21.62 -7.47
C TRP A 398 13.04 -23.10 -7.09
N LEU A 399 12.03 -23.80 -7.62
CA LEU A 399 11.79 -25.22 -7.42
C LEU A 399 11.47 -25.88 -8.76
N HIS A 400 12.18 -26.94 -9.10
CA HIS A 400 11.93 -27.79 -10.27
C HIS A 400 11.44 -29.15 -9.81
N SER A 401 10.27 -29.54 -10.29
CA SER A 401 9.60 -30.78 -9.91
C SER A 401 9.07 -31.51 -11.14
N VAL A 402 8.85 -32.81 -10.99
CA VAL A 402 8.22 -33.67 -12.00
C VAL A 402 7.09 -34.48 -11.36
N THR A 403 6.00 -34.69 -12.09
CA THR A 403 4.92 -35.55 -11.62
C THR A 403 5.35 -37.02 -11.59
N ASN A 404 4.79 -37.80 -10.66
CA ASN A 404 5.24 -39.16 -10.38
C ASN A 404 4.94 -40.17 -11.50
N LYS A 405 3.83 -40.01 -12.22
CA LYS A 405 3.36 -40.99 -13.22
C LYS A 405 3.36 -40.44 -14.63
N THR A 406 2.91 -39.20 -14.80
CA THR A 406 2.79 -38.57 -16.13
C THR A 406 4.08 -37.91 -16.61
N ALA A 407 5.10 -37.79 -15.74
CA ALA A 407 6.39 -37.18 -16.04
C ALA A 407 6.32 -35.74 -16.59
N ILE A 408 5.30 -34.99 -16.18
CA ILE A 408 5.14 -33.57 -16.50
C ILE A 408 6.07 -32.77 -15.58
N GLU A 409 6.93 -31.95 -16.18
CA GLU A 409 7.83 -31.08 -15.43
C GLU A 409 7.22 -29.71 -15.14
N LEU A 410 7.51 -29.17 -13.96
CA LEU A 410 7.13 -27.85 -13.50
C LEU A 410 8.33 -27.13 -12.91
N ALA A 411 8.58 -25.91 -13.37
CA ALA A 411 9.53 -24.99 -12.76
C ALA A 411 8.77 -23.77 -12.21
N MET A 412 8.98 -23.46 -10.94
CA MET A 412 8.46 -22.26 -10.30
C MET A 412 9.61 -21.43 -9.75
N ALA A 413 9.51 -20.11 -9.87
CA ALA A 413 10.50 -19.18 -9.34
C ALA A 413 9.80 -18.01 -8.65
N ALA A 414 10.41 -17.52 -7.57
CA ALA A 414 9.92 -16.39 -6.80
C ALA A 414 11.00 -15.31 -6.67
N LYS A 415 10.57 -14.06 -6.79
CA LYS A 415 11.37 -12.87 -6.49
C LYS A 415 10.63 -12.09 -5.41
N VAL A 416 11.36 -11.63 -4.40
CA VAL A 416 10.84 -10.77 -3.34
C VAL A 416 11.47 -9.40 -3.43
N GLU A 417 10.64 -8.37 -3.28
CA GLU A 417 11.06 -6.98 -3.12
C GLU A 417 10.62 -6.50 -1.74
N ALA A 418 11.58 -6.07 -0.93
CA ALA A 418 11.36 -5.65 0.45
C ALA A 418 11.56 -4.14 0.61
N GLY A 419 11.07 -3.59 1.74
CA GLY A 419 11.34 -2.19 2.08
C GLY A 419 12.83 -1.89 2.16
N ALA A 420 13.22 -0.66 1.83
CA ALA A 420 14.63 -0.24 1.84
C ALA A 420 15.28 -0.52 3.21
N GLY A 421 16.44 -1.17 3.20
CA GLY A 421 17.18 -1.53 4.42
C GLY A 421 16.80 -2.88 5.04
N THR A 422 15.82 -3.60 4.47
CA THR A 422 15.50 -4.97 4.88
C THR A 422 16.55 -5.94 4.35
N ALA A 423 17.13 -6.76 5.22
CA ALA A 423 18.08 -7.78 4.80
C ALA A 423 17.30 -8.98 4.25
N VAL A 424 17.56 -9.37 3.00
CA VAL A 424 16.92 -10.53 2.38
C VAL A 424 17.94 -11.63 2.22
N THR A 425 17.66 -12.81 2.78
CA THR A 425 18.52 -13.99 2.65
C THR A 425 17.73 -15.17 2.11
N CYS A 426 18.40 -16.07 1.38
CA CYS A 426 17.77 -17.32 0.93
C CYS A 426 18.01 -18.41 1.98
N GLN A 427 16.95 -19.12 2.35
CA GLN A 427 17.03 -20.35 3.11
C GLN A 427 16.64 -21.52 2.22
N ASN A 428 17.55 -22.48 2.13
CA ASN A 428 17.42 -23.62 1.24
C ASN A 428 16.97 -24.87 2.01
N CYS A 429 15.68 -24.97 2.33
CA CYS A 429 15.08 -26.18 2.90
C CYS A 429 14.66 -27.13 1.75
N PRO A 430 15.00 -28.43 1.78
CA PRO A 430 14.65 -29.36 0.70
C PRO A 430 13.15 -29.35 0.38
N GLY A 431 12.78 -29.13 -0.89
CA GLY A 431 11.39 -28.99 -1.34
C GLY A 431 10.69 -27.68 -0.93
N HIS A 432 11.37 -26.79 -0.19
CA HIS A 432 10.81 -25.55 0.36
C HIS A 432 11.83 -24.39 0.34
N PRO A 433 12.32 -23.98 -0.85
CA PRO A 433 13.20 -22.81 -0.95
C PRO A 433 12.42 -21.53 -0.58
N ARG A 434 13.02 -20.67 0.25
CA ARG A 434 12.37 -19.46 0.76
C ARG A 434 13.33 -18.30 0.97
N TYR A 435 12.79 -17.09 0.97
CA TYR A 435 13.43 -15.89 1.47
C TYR A 435 13.12 -15.70 2.95
N ILE A 436 14.08 -15.19 3.70
CA ILE A 436 13.94 -14.70 5.08
C ILE A 436 14.30 -13.21 5.07
N LEU A 437 13.41 -12.39 5.66
CA LEU A 437 13.47 -10.94 5.71
C LEU A 437 13.45 -10.39 7.13
#